data_AF-A0A1I4FQM6-F1
#
_entry.id   AF-A0A1I4FQM6-F1
#
_cell.length_a   1.000
_cell.length_b   1.000
_cell.length_c   1.000
_cell.angle_alpha   90.00
_cell.angle_beta   90.00
_cell.angle_gamma   90.00
#
_symmetry.space_group_name_H-M   'P 1'
#
loop_
_entity.id
_entity.type
_entity.pdbx_description
1 polymer ?
#
loop_
_entity_poly.entity_id
_entity_poly.type
_entity_poly.pdbx_seq_one_letter_code
_entity_poly.pdbx_strand_id
1 'polypeptide(L)' 'MSKIGDLSATPVDALTSEELQEIARRIERRRETGLAIPCERIDLYAEALRALARERAKVTEDVT' A
#
# COMPACT_ATOMS: atom_id res chain seq x y z
N MET A 1 -3.04 12.48 -18.03
CA MET A 1 -1.68 12.64 -17.46
C MET A 1 -1.69 12.05 -16.05
N SER A 2 -1.18 10.83 -15.86
CA SER A 2 -1.10 10.23 -14.50
C SER A 2 -0.02 10.95 -13.71
N LYS A 3 -0.45 11.87 -12.85
CA LYS A 3 0.39 12.61 -11.92
C LYS A 3 0.73 11.76 -10.69
N ILE A 4 0.96 10.46 -10.87
CA ILE A 4 1.45 9.59 -9.81
C ILE A 4 2.97 9.68 -9.88
N GLY A 5 3.49 10.84 -9.48
CA GLY A 5 4.88 10.94 -9.05
C GLY A 5 5.12 9.91 -7.95
N ASP A 6 6.37 9.52 -7.76
CA ASP A 6 6.77 8.45 -6.85
C ASP A 6 6.26 8.71 -5.41
N LEU A 7 5.03 8.25 -5.09
CA LEU A 7 4.36 8.42 -3.79
C LEU A 7 5.18 7.84 -2.64
N SER A 8 6.22 7.06 -2.96
CA SER A 8 7.17 6.50 -2.01
C SER A 8 8.15 7.50 -1.40
N ALA A 9 8.23 8.73 -1.94
CA ALA A 9 9.03 9.81 -1.36
C ALA A 9 8.22 10.67 -0.37
N THR A 10 6.90 10.49 -0.32
CA THR A 10 6.01 11.22 0.59
C THR A 10 6.03 10.54 1.97
N PRO A 11 6.12 11.31 3.07
CA PRO A 11 5.98 10.77 4.42
C PRO A 11 4.66 10.01 4.58
N VAL A 12 4.69 8.89 5.31
CA VAL A 12 3.52 8.01 5.51
C VAL A 12 2.32 8.79 6.05
N ASP A 13 2.56 9.71 6.97
CA ASP A 13 1.52 10.51 7.65
C ASP A 13 0.84 11.54 6.72
N ALA A 14 1.46 11.85 5.58
CA ALA A 14 0.91 12.76 4.59
C ALA A 14 0.15 12.03 3.47
N LEU A 15 0.15 10.70 3.48
CA LEU A 15 -0.56 9.88 2.49
C LEU A 15 -2.00 9.63 2.91
N THR A 16 -2.89 9.75 1.94
CA THR A 16 -4.29 9.38 2.11
C THR A 16 -4.45 7.85 2.18
N SER A 17 -5.60 7.40 2.69
CA SER A 17 -5.94 5.97 2.70
C SER A 17 -5.95 5.35 1.30
N GLU A 18 -6.38 6.09 0.27
CA GLU A 18 -6.40 5.63 -1.12
C GLU A 18 -4.97 5.44 -1.67
N GLU A 19 -4.07 6.38 -1.38
CA GLU A 19 -2.66 6.28 -1.79
C GLU A 19 -1.94 5.12 -1.09
N LEU A 20 -2.19 4.92 0.21
CA LEU A 20 -1.67 3.77 0.96
C LEU A 20 -2.18 2.44 0.39
N GLN A 21 -3.44 2.36 -0.01
CA GLN A 21 -4.00 1.17 -0.68
C GLN A 21 -3.35 0.91 -2.03
N GLU A 22 -3.15 1.94 -2.85
CA GLU A 22 -2.48 1.82 -4.15
C GLU A 22 -1.02 1.34 -3.98
N ILE A 23 -0.31 1.88 -3.00
CA ILE A 23 1.03 1.42 -2.62
C ILE A 23 0.99 -0.05 -2.20
N ALA A 24 0.02 -0.46 -1.37
CA ALA A 24 -0.15 -1.85 -0.93
C ALA A 24 -0.34 -2.81 -2.10
N ARG A 25 -1.22 -2.44 -3.05
CA ARG A 25 -1.49 -3.23 -4.25
C ARG A 25 -0.23 -3.40 -5.12
N ARG A 26 0.57 -2.35 -5.25
CA ARG A 26 1.84 -2.40 -5.99
C ARG A 26 2.88 -3.29 -5.30
N ILE A 27 2.93 -3.29 -3.98
CA ILE A 27 3.85 -4.14 -3.19
C ILE A 27 3.49 -5.61 -3.36
N GLU A 28 2.21 -5.96 -3.22
CA GLU A 28 1.77 -7.35 -3.42
C GLU A 28 2.14 -7.84 -4.82
N ARG A 29 1.94 -7.00 -5.86
CA ARG A 29 2.38 -7.32 -7.22
C ARG A 29 3.90 -7.48 -7.34
N ARG A 30 4.70 -6.67 -6.64
CA ARG A 30 6.17 -6.81 -6.63
C ARG A 30 6.66 -8.03 -5.87
N ARG A 31 5.94 -8.43 -4.82
CA ARG A 31 6.19 -9.66 -4.08
C ARG A 31 5.98 -10.88 -4.99
N GLU A 32 4.92 -10.88 -5.80
CA GLU A 32 4.66 -11.93 -6.80
C GLU A 32 5.78 -12.03 -7.85
N THR A 33 6.43 -10.92 -8.18
CA THR A 33 7.54 -10.89 -9.15
C THR A 33 8.93 -11.05 -8.52
N GLY A 34 9.01 -11.28 -7.20
CA GLY A 34 10.27 -11.50 -6.49
C GLY A 34 11.14 -10.24 -6.32
N LEU A 35 10.57 -9.05 -6.51
CA LEU A 35 11.29 -7.79 -6.39
C LEU A 35 11.53 -7.43 -4.92
N ALA A 36 12.80 -7.25 -4.56
CA ALA A 36 13.22 -6.90 -3.21
C ALA A 36 12.73 -5.49 -2.83
N ILE A 37 12.38 -5.39 -1.55
CA ILE A 37 11.82 -4.19 -0.95
C ILE A 37 12.93 -3.53 -0.11
N PRO A 38 13.30 -2.27 -0.37
CA PRO A 38 14.35 -1.59 0.40
C PRO A 38 13.97 -1.41 1.88
N CYS A 39 14.93 -1.65 2.78
CA CYS A 39 14.70 -1.63 4.23
C CYS A 39 14.24 -0.27 4.75
N GLU A 40 14.73 0.82 4.15
CA GLU A 40 14.39 2.20 4.48
C GLU A 40 12.93 2.57 4.21
N ARG A 41 12.16 1.65 3.60
CA ARG A 41 10.74 1.85 3.26
C ARG A 41 9.79 0.87 3.94
N ILE A 42 10.31 0.03 4.86
CA ILE A 42 9.52 -0.98 5.57
C ILE A 42 8.29 -0.37 6.26
N ASP A 43 8.41 0.81 6.87
CA ASP A 43 7.30 1.44 7.60
C ASP A 43 6.15 1.83 6.67
N LEU A 44 6.46 2.44 5.53
CA LEU A 44 5.47 2.78 4.50
C LEU A 44 4.74 1.53 4.01
N TYR A 45 5.48 0.44 3.84
CA TYR A 45 4.93 -0.82 3.37
C TYR A 45 4.09 -1.54 4.41
N ALA A 46 4.50 -1.51 5.67
CA ALA A 46 3.72 -2.04 6.78
C ALA A 46 2.37 -1.31 6.89
N GLU A 47 2.36 0.01 6.80
CA GLU A 47 1.10 0.77 6.88
C GLU A 47 0.20 0.55 5.66
N ALA A 48 0.78 0.48 4.46
CA ALA A 48 0.06 0.13 3.24
C ALA A 48 -0.62 -1.25 3.36
N LEU A 49 0.12 -2.27 3.82
CA LEU A 49 -0.43 -3.62 4.03
C LEU A 49 -1.53 -3.64 5.10
N ARG A 50 -1.39 -2.90 6.20
CA ARG A 50 -2.46 -2.75 7.20
C ARG A 50 -3.71 -2.12 6.59
N ALA A 51 -3.56 -1.08 5.76
CA ALA A 51 -4.68 -0.46 5.06
C ALA A 51 -5.40 -1.46 4.15
N LEU A 52 -4.67 -2.25 3.37
CA LEU A 52 -5.24 -3.30 2.53
C LEU A 52 -5.98 -4.37 3.35
N ALA A 53 -5.42 -4.78 4.50
CA ALA A 53 -6.06 -5.75 5.39
C ALA A 53 -7.38 -5.20 5.97
N ARG A 54 -7.41 -3.94 6.40
CA ARG A 54 -8.62 -3.26 6.87
C ARG A 54 -9.71 -3.24 5.80
N GLU A 55 -9.36 -2.92 4.56
CA GLU A 55 -10.32 -2.94 3.44
C GLU A 55 -10.87 -4.34 3.16
N ARG A 56 -10.00 -5.35 3.12
CA ARG A 56 -10.43 -6.75 2.95
C ARG A 56 -11.36 -7.20 4.07
N ALA A 57 -11.10 -6.78 5.31
CA ALA A 57 -11.97 -7.08 6.45
C ALA A 57 -13.37 -6.45 6.28
N LYS A 58 -13.45 -5.17 5.90
CA LYS A 58 -14.73 -4.49 5.62
C LYS A 58 -15.53 -5.18 4.51
N VAL A 59 -14.86 -5.57 3.42
CA VAL A 59 -15.51 -6.29 2.30
C VAL A 59 -15.99 -7.67 2.74
N THR A 60 -15.31 -8.30 3.71
CA THR A 60 -15.72 -9.62 4.24
C THR A 60 -16.95 -9.48 5.14
N GLU A 61 -17.08 -8.40 5.91
CA GLU A 61 -18.26 -8.13 6.74
C GLU A 61 -19.52 -7.80 5.89
N ASP A 62 -19.36 -7.21 4.70
CA ASP A 62 -20.49 -6.86 3.81
C ASP A 62 -21.08 -8.09 3.05
N VAL A 63 -20.39 -9.24 3.07
CA VAL A 63 -20.76 -10.46 2.33
C VAL A 63 -21.34 -11.55 3.25
N THR A 64 -21.61 -11.24 4.53
CA THR A 64 -22.22 -12.16 5.52
C THR A 64 -23.61 -11.70 5.92
#